data_AF-X5Z2I1-F1
#
_entry.id   AF-X5Z2I1-F1
#
_cell.length_a   1.000
_cell.length_b   1.000
_cell.length_c   1.000
_cell.angle_alpha   90.00
_cell.angle_beta   90.00
_cell.angle_gamma   90.00
#
_symmetry.space_group_name_H-M   'P 1'
#
loop_
_entity.id
_entity.type
_entity.pdbx_description
1 polymer ?
#
loop_
_entity_poly.entity_id
_entity_poly.type
_entity_poly.pdbx_seq_one_letter_code
_entity_poly.pdbx_strand_id
1 'polypeptide(L)'
;MVRPFYDQVGLEIDPAQRSHFIDPAKTVLDKSDALRTSGQGECLDPNMALDNADYDKTEIDKSLKTLEAINGDQAKVIVAFVVAGNPHRLEWKFRKVDGDWKISDLLSVTGEWALSQYQCE
;
A
#
# COMPACT_ATOMS: atom_id res chain seq x y z
N MET A 1 8.42 -8.23 -4.37
CA MET A 1 6.96 -8.06 -4.59
C MET A 1 6.51 -6.59 -4.57
N VAL A 2 7.00 -5.75 -3.65
CA VAL A 2 6.47 -4.38 -3.45
C VAL A 2 7.22 -3.25 -4.16
N ARG A 3 8.40 -3.53 -4.74
CA ARG A 3 9.27 -2.49 -5.30
C ARG A 3 8.60 -1.54 -6.31
N PRO A 4 7.71 -2.01 -7.21
CA PRO A 4 7.02 -1.11 -8.15
C PRO A 4 6.29 0.07 -7.49
N PHE A 5 5.71 -0.11 -6.30
CA PHE A 5 5.03 0.96 -5.56
C PHE A 5 5.97 2.08 -5.06
N TYR A 6 7.28 1.81 -5.03
CA TYR A 6 8.31 2.78 -4.63
C TYR A 6 9.07 3.36 -5.85
N ASP A 7 8.99 2.69 -7.00
CA ASP A 7 9.52 3.21 -8.27
C ASP A 7 8.48 4.10 -8.97
N GLN A 8 7.19 3.81 -8.81
CA GLN A 8 6.06 4.57 -9.32
C GLN A 8 4.98 4.68 -8.23
N VAL A 9 4.97 5.82 -7.54
CA VAL A 9 4.00 6.12 -6.48
C VAL A 9 2.60 6.34 -7.06
N GLY A 10 1.58 5.95 -6.31
CA GLY A 10 0.16 6.03 -6.69
C GLY A 10 -0.38 4.74 -7.32
N LEU A 11 0.49 3.77 -7.63
CA LEU A 11 0.06 2.45 -8.11
C LEU A 11 -0.82 1.71 -7.09
N GLU A 12 -0.67 2.00 -5.80
CA GLU A 12 -1.43 1.37 -4.72
C GLU A 12 -2.91 1.77 -4.71
N ILE A 13 -3.23 2.95 -5.24
CA ILE A 13 -4.61 3.44 -5.37
C ILE A 13 -5.12 3.45 -6.81
N ASP A 14 -4.24 3.28 -7.81
CA ASP A 14 -4.63 3.23 -9.23
C ASP A 14 -5.66 2.11 -9.50
N PRO A 15 -6.86 2.44 -10.03
CA PRO A 15 -7.88 1.46 -10.39
C PRO A 15 -7.39 0.37 -11.33
N ALA A 16 -6.44 0.66 -12.23
CA ALA A 16 -5.87 -0.32 -13.15
C ALA A 16 -5.13 -1.45 -12.41
N GLN A 17 -4.68 -1.20 -11.19
CA GLN A 17 -3.97 -2.17 -10.35
C GLN A 17 -4.91 -3.03 -9.50
N ARG A 18 -6.24 -2.83 -9.57
CA ARG A 18 -7.20 -3.49 -8.65
C ARG A 18 -7.12 -5.02 -8.68
N SER A 19 -6.71 -5.62 -9.79
CA SER A 19 -6.52 -7.08 -9.91
C SER A 19 -5.35 -7.65 -9.07
N HIS A 20 -4.47 -6.79 -8.56
CA HIS A 20 -3.40 -7.16 -7.63
C HIS A 20 -3.86 -7.20 -6.18
N PHE A 21 -5.07 -6.73 -5.88
CA PHE A 21 -5.61 -6.66 -4.53
C PHE A 21 -6.69 -7.71 -4.29
N ILE A 22 -6.76 -8.20 -3.06
CA ILE A 22 -7.86 -9.01 -2.53
C ILE A 22 -8.38 -8.35 -1.25
N ASP A 23 -9.56 -8.76 -0.80
CA ASP A 23 -10.11 -8.29 0.46
C ASP A 23 -9.16 -8.54 1.64
N PRO A 24 -9.23 -7.72 2.71
CA PRO A 24 -10.11 -6.54 2.84
C PRO A 24 -9.69 -5.29 2.04
N ALA A 25 -8.42 -5.18 1.62
CA ALA A 25 -7.92 -3.98 0.93
C ALA A 25 -8.70 -3.66 -0.35
N LYS A 26 -9.01 -4.67 -1.17
CA LYS A 26 -9.73 -4.47 -2.43
C LYS A 26 -11.06 -3.75 -2.22
N THR A 27 -11.87 -4.19 -1.26
CA THR A 27 -13.16 -3.55 -0.93
C THR A 27 -13.00 -2.07 -0.59
N VAL A 28 -12.02 -1.69 0.25
CA VAL A 28 -11.80 -0.29 0.61
C VAL A 28 -11.44 0.55 -0.63
N LEU A 29 -10.55 0.03 -1.46
CA LEU A 29 -10.11 0.73 -2.67
C LEU A 29 -11.24 0.86 -3.70
N ASP A 30 -12.07 -0.18 -3.87
CA ASP A 30 -13.26 -0.12 -4.74
C ASP A 30 -14.24 0.97 -4.27
N LYS A 31 -14.44 1.11 -2.96
CA LYS A 31 -15.29 2.18 -2.39
C LYS A 31 -14.67 3.57 -2.60
N SER A 32 -13.36 3.71 -2.41
CA SER A 32 -12.64 4.96 -2.70
C SER A 32 -12.79 5.37 -4.17
N ASP A 33 -12.69 4.41 -5.09
CA ASP A 33 -12.89 4.66 -6.53
C ASP A 33 -14.32 5.11 -6.85
N ALA A 34 -15.31 4.53 -6.18
CA ALA A 34 -16.71 4.89 -6.35
C ALA A 34 -16.97 6.35 -5.92
N LEU A 35 -16.42 6.77 -4.77
CA LEU A 35 -16.52 8.14 -4.26
C LEU A 35 -15.87 9.17 -5.21
N ARG A 36 -14.69 8.84 -5.72
CA ARG A 36 -14.00 9.69 -6.70
C ARG A 36 -14.80 9.81 -7.99
N THR A 37 -15.35 8.70 -8.47
CA THR A 37 -16.15 8.67 -9.71
C THR A 37 -17.49 9.39 -9.55
N SER A 38 -18.11 9.34 -8.37
CA SER A 38 -19.35 10.07 -8.08
C SER A 38 -19.15 11.56 -7.81
N GLY A 39 -17.90 12.01 -7.62
CA GLY A 39 -17.56 13.38 -7.23
C GLY A 39 -17.86 13.71 -5.77
N GLN A 40 -18.06 12.69 -4.93
CA GLN A 40 -18.36 12.86 -3.50
C GLN A 40 -17.10 13.11 -2.65
N GLY A 41 -15.91 12.93 -3.23
CA GLY A 41 -14.64 13.30 -2.61
C GLY A 41 -13.56 12.23 -2.77
N GLU A 42 -12.47 12.42 -2.04
CA GLU A 42 -11.34 11.50 -1.94
C GLU A 42 -11.31 10.89 -0.53
N CYS A 43 -11.12 9.57 -0.42
CA CYS A 43 -11.10 8.85 0.87
C CYS A 43 -9.67 8.55 1.37
N LEU A 44 -8.75 8.30 0.44
CA LEU A 44 -7.42 7.79 0.72
C LEU A 44 -6.36 8.82 0.35
N ASP A 45 -5.24 8.78 1.06
CA ASP A 45 -4.06 9.56 0.70
C ASP A 45 -3.47 9.03 -0.63
N PRO A 46 -2.94 9.88 -1.52
CA PRO A 46 -2.32 9.42 -2.75
C PRO A 46 -0.96 8.72 -2.55
N ASN A 47 -0.33 8.88 -1.39
CA ASN A 47 0.99 8.37 -1.04
C ASN A 47 0.91 7.30 0.07
N MET A 48 -0.13 6.47 0.07
CA MET A 48 -0.33 5.42 1.08
C MET A 48 0.87 4.47 1.17
N ALA A 49 1.49 4.11 0.04
CA ALA A 49 2.70 3.27 0.02
C ALA A 49 3.90 3.93 0.73
N LEU A 50 3.86 5.26 0.87
CA LEU A 50 4.86 6.09 1.51
C LEU A 50 4.47 6.51 2.93
N ASP A 51 3.47 5.87 3.55
CA ASP A 51 2.99 6.27 4.87
C ASP A 51 2.53 7.75 4.88
N ASN A 52 1.87 8.17 3.80
CA ASN A 52 1.36 9.53 3.56
C ASN A 52 2.46 10.61 3.54
N ALA A 53 3.72 10.22 3.46
CA ALA A 53 4.83 11.14 3.34
C ALA A 53 4.90 11.73 1.93
N ASP A 54 5.53 12.92 1.83
CA ASP A 54 5.86 13.51 0.56
C ASP A 54 6.81 12.62 -0.23
N TYR A 55 6.60 12.55 -1.54
CA TYR A 55 7.45 11.74 -2.39
C TYR A 55 8.80 12.42 -2.66
N ASP A 56 9.87 11.80 -2.15
CA ASP A 56 11.25 12.11 -2.55
C ASP A 56 11.96 10.83 -3.02
N LYS A 57 12.06 10.66 -4.34
CA LYS A 57 12.72 9.49 -4.96
C LYS A 57 14.15 9.32 -4.45
N THR A 58 14.90 10.40 -4.30
CA THR A 58 16.31 10.32 -3.90
C THR A 58 16.43 9.81 -2.47
N GLU A 59 15.57 10.29 -1.58
CA GLU A 59 15.56 9.84 -0.18
C GLU A 59 15.00 8.44 0.01
N ILE A 60 13.99 8.07 -0.77
CA ILE A 60 13.47 6.71 -0.77
C ILE A 60 14.56 5.76 -1.30
N ASP A 61 15.15 6.02 -2.47
CA ASP A 61 16.13 5.13 -3.08
C ASP A 61 17.39 4.94 -2.22
N LYS A 62 17.86 6.00 -1.54
CA LYS A 62 19.04 5.90 -0.67
C LYS A 62 18.79 5.07 0.59
N SER A 63 17.53 4.91 1.02
CA SER A 63 17.19 4.39 2.36
C SER A 63 16.28 3.17 2.35
N LEU A 64 15.64 2.86 1.22
CA LEU A 64 14.65 1.79 1.08
C LEU A 64 15.25 0.43 1.42
N LYS A 65 14.64 -0.23 2.41
CA LYS A 65 14.94 -1.59 2.84
C LYS A 65 13.67 -2.41 2.78
N THR A 66 13.81 -3.67 2.34
CA THR A 66 12.70 -4.62 2.32
C THR A 66 13.11 -5.92 3.00
N LEU A 67 12.17 -6.53 3.72
CA LEU A 67 12.32 -7.86 4.31
C LEU A 67 11.07 -8.67 3.99
N GLU A 68 11.25 -9.80 3.31
CA GLU A 68 10.17 -10.68 2.88
C GLU A 68 10.11 -11.93 3.76
N ALA A 69 8.90 -12.36 4.11
CA ALA A 69 8.63 -13.60 4.82
C ALA A 69 7.44 -14.31 4.19
N ILE A 70 7.61 -15.58 3.83
CA ILE A 70 6.56 -16.43 3.22
C ILE A 70 6.22 -17.57 4.19
N ASN A 71 4.93 -17.82 4.37
CA ASN A 71 4.40 -18.91 5.17
C ASN A 71 3.17 -19.53 4.46
N GLY A 72 3.40 -20.60 3.71
CA GLY A 72 2.37 -21.24 2.89
C GLY A 72 1.78 -20.25 1.88
N ASP A 73 0.47 -20.03 1.97
CA ASP A 73 -0.28 -19.11 1.10
C ASP A 73 -0.39 -17.68 1.68
N GLN A 74 0.42 -17.36 2.68
CA GLN A 74 0.54 -16.01 3.22
C GLN A 74 1.97 -15.51 3.04
N ALA A 75 2.12 -14.23 2.75
CA ALA A 75 3.43 -13.57 2.77
C ALA A 75 3.32 -12.17 3.35
N LYS A 76 4.44 -11.67 3.84
CA LYS A 76 4.58 -10.31 4.34
C LYS A 76 5.83 -9.69 3.77
N VAL A 77 5.75 -8.42 3.41
CA VAL A 77 6.93 -7.61 3.09
C VAL A 77 6.95 -6.41 4.02
N ILE A 78 7.95 -6.36 4.88
CA ILE A 78 8.24 -5.18 5.67
C ILE A 78 9.06 -4.24 4.81
N VAL A 79 8.64 -2.98 4.74
CA VAL A 79 9.36 -1.90 4.07
C VAL A 79 9.76 -0.87 5.10
N ALA A 80 10.98 -0.34 4.99
CA ALA A 80 11.41 0.81 5.78
C ALA A 80 12.20 1.78 4.90
N PHE A 81 12.00 3.08 5.11
CA PHE A 81 12.74 4.15 4.42
C PHE A 81 12.74 5.41 5.30
N VAL A 82 13.44 6.45 4.87
CA VAL A 82 13.52 7.75 5.56
C VAL A 82 13.21 8.86 4.56
N VAL A 83 12.30 9.76 4.92
CA VAL A 83 11.98 10.99 4.17
C VAL A 83 11.97 12.17 5.13
N ALA A 84 12.62 13.27 4.76
CA ALA A 84 12.80 14.48 5.56
C ALA A 84 13.38 14.20 6.97
N GLY A 85 14.20 13.15 7.10
CA GLY A 85 14.76 12.69 8.38
C GLY A 85 13.81 11.83 9.24
N ASN A 86 12.57 11.61 8.80
CA ASN A 86 11.58 10.79 9.51
C ASN A 86 11.62 9.34 9.01
N PRO A 87 11.75 8.35 9.91
CA PRO A 87 11.67 6.95 9.52
C PRO A 87 10.21 6.54 9.29
N HIS A 88 9.97 5.80 8.22
CA HIS A 88 8.68 5.19 7.89
C HIS A 88 8.83 3.68 7.84
N ARG A 89 7.83 2.96 8.34
CA ARG A 89 7.80 1.50 8.29
C ARG A 89 6.40 1.01 7.93
N LEU A 90 6.32 0.25 6.84
CA LEU A 90 5.08 -0.38 6.41
C LEU A 90 5.19 -1.91 6.40
N GLU A 91 4.05 -2.57 6.55
CA GLU A 91 3.86 -4.00 6.30
C GLU A 91 2.85 -4.17 5.16
N TRP A 92 3.32 -4.76 4.07
CA TRP A 92 2.45 -5.25 3.00
C TRP A 92 2.10 -6.72 3.29
N LYS A 93 0.81 -7.03 3.39
CA LYS A 93 0.33 -8.40 3.59
C LYS A 93 -0.17 -8.98 2.29
N PHE A 94 0.24 -10.21 2.00
CA PHE A 94 -0.13 -10.93 0.79
C PHE A 94 -0.82 -12.24 1.10
N ARG A 95 -1.71 -12.65 0.19
CA ARG A 95 -2.28 -13.99 0.12
C ARG A 95 -2.12 -14.57 -1.27
N LYS A 96 -1.87 -15.88 -1.35
CA LYS A 96 -1.80 -16.59 -2.61
C LYS A 96 -3.20 -16.99 -3.07
N VAL A 97 -3.57 -16.63 -4.29
CA VAL A 97 -4.89 -16.88 -4.89
C VAL A 97 -4.65 -17.35 -6.32
N ASP A 98 -5.13 -18.55 -6.65
CA ASP A 98 -4.95 -19.18 -7.96
C ASP A 98 -3.49 -19.21 -8.46
N GLY A 99 -2.53 -19.31 -7.52
CA GLY A 99 -1.09 -19.32 -7.82
C GLY A 99 -0.41 -17.96 -7.72
N ASP A 100 -1.16 -16.85 -7.70
CA ASP A 100 -0.63 -15.49 -7.69
C ASP A 100 -0.66 -14.85 -6.30
N TRP A 101 0.37 -14.08 -5.96
CA TRP A 101 0.37 -13.25 -4.75
C TRP A 101 -0.49 -12.00 -4.96
N LYS A 102 -1.52 -11.84 -4.13
CA LYS A 102 -2.40 -10.67 -4.09
C LYS A 102 -2.20 -9.91 -2.78
N ILE A 103 -2.24 -8.59 -2.85
CA ILE A 103 -2.15 -7.70 -1.70
C ILE A 103 -3.48 -7.76 -0.95
N SER A 104 -3.43 -8.27 0.27
CA SER A 104 -4.59 -8.37 1.15
C SER A 104 -4.74 -7.16 2.08
N ASP A 105 -3.63 -6.49 2.40
CA ASP A 105 -3.63 -5.30 3.26
C ASP A 105 -2.32 -4.52 3.14
N LEU A 106 -2.37 -3.23 3.48
CA LEU A 106 -1.23 -2.32 3.64
C LEU A 106 -1.35 -1.65 5.00
N LEU A 107 -0.31 -1.76 5.83
CA LEU A 107 -0.30 -1.23 7.17
C LEU A 107 0.89 -0.31 7.36
N SER A 108 0.66 0.85 7.95
CA SER A 108 1.72 1.67 8.49
C SER A 108 1.94 1.34 9.96
N VAL A 109 3.16 0.93 10.29
CA VAL A 109 3.60 0.71 11.67
C VAL A 109 3.94 2.05 12.33
N THR A 110 4.46 3.00 11.55
CA THR A 110 4.87 4.33 12.03
C THR A 110 3.69 5.29 12.19
N GLY A 111 2.76 5.27 11.24
CA GLY A 111 1.55 6.10 11.24
C GLY A 111 0.34 5.45 11.91
N GLU A 112 0.48 4.21 12.41
CA GLU A 112 -0.56 3.46 13.14
C GLU A 112 -1.91 3.35 12.40
N TRP A 113 -1.88 3.08 11.10
CA TRP A 113 -3.07 2.87 10.28
C TRP A 113 -2.97 1.61 9.43
N ALA A 114 -4.12 1.07 9.04
CA ALA A 114 -4.21 -0.03 8.07
C ALA A 114 -5.26 0.31 7.00
N LEU A 115 -4.94 0.07 5.74
CA LEU A 115 -5.85 0.32 4.61
C LEU A 115 -7.19 -0.38 4.84
N SER A 116 -7.16 -1.61 5.33
CA SER A 116 -8.36 -2.39 5.67
C SER A 116 -9.30 -1.76 6.71
N GLN A 117 -8.85 -0.73 7.44
CA GLN A 117 -9.63 -0.05 8.49
C GLN A 117 -10.28 1.25 8.00
N TYR A 118 -9.97 1.73 6.81
CA TYR A 118 -10.59 2.95 6.26
C TYR A 118 -12.06 2.71 5.96
N GLN A 119 -12.89 3.69 6.31
CA GLN A 119 -14.33 3.71 6.07
C GLN A 119 -14.63 4.68 4.94
N CYS A 120 -14.41 4.25 3.69
CA CYS A 120 -14.81 5.00 2.51
C CYS A 120 -16.32 4.80 2.30
N GLU A 121 -17.15 5.81 2.51
CA GLU A 121 -18.62 5.80 2.36
C GLU A 121 -19.16 7.11 1.78
#